data_AF-W2P1M7-F1
#
_entry.id   AF-W2P1M7-F1
#
_cell.length_a   1.000
_cell.length_b   1.000
_cell.length_c   1.000
_cell.angle_alpha   90.00
_cell.angle_beta   90.00
_cell.angle_gamma   90.00
#
_symmetry.space_group_name_H-M   'P 1'
#
loop_
_entity.id
_entity.type
_entity.pdbx_description
1 polymer ?
#
loop_
_entity_poly.entity_id
_entity_poly.type
_entity_poly.pdbx_seq_one_letter_code
_entity_poly.pdbx_strand_id
1 'polypeptide(L)'
;MALSLRFAEEGEFSSRSCDISSFDAPDVAPSKAFFRWSRPVRQVLGPKAHEPVKIKTLIVALPGAAQQFVQQLTASWSPVGSLVTSDQAIHPCKLQNDTNSTGVILSKTGVKVSEENNTLSLLVGQEVPVAGAWIWLKTLMQHVDAEDIICLDSQLSTIYAADEEIGAKLRMLASSVVTDEMKMTTPVRALEVPQFVTGIPAALLTHGELHKRHVRVFVSVRDVSTTPIDVVRSFLPLAATSSSVLGALERPMFFKPSGESQSAGSLNVLYT
;
A
#
# COMPACT_ATOMS: atom_id res chain seq x y z
N MET A 1 28.40 -41.01 39.39
CA MET A 1 29.73 -40.77 38.77
C MET A 1 29.63 -41.07 37.28
N ALA A 2 30.21 -40.16 36.49
CA ALA A 2 30.80 -40.31 35.14
C ALA A 2 29.95 -40.78 33.93
N LEU A 3 29.84 -39.81 33.01
CA LEU A 3 29.61 -39.82 31.56
C LEU A 3 30.16 -41.01 30.76
N SER A 4 29.47 -41.33 29.66
CA SER A 4 30.09 -41.69 28.38
C SER A 4 29.10 -41.51 27.22
N LEU A 5 29.27 -40.40 26.48
CA LEU A 5 28.75 -40.20 25.12
C LEU A 5 29.43 -41.18 24.15
N ARG A 6 28.65 -41.89 23.32
CA ARG A 6 29.09 -42.33 21.99
C ARG A 6 27.93 -42.26 21.01
N PHE A 7 28.09 -41.41 20.01
CA PHE A 7 27.30 -41.39 18.79
C PHE A 7 27.68 -42.59 17.89
N ALA A 8 26.67 -43.16 17.24
CA ALA A 8 26.72 -43.79 15.92
C ALA A 8 25.28 -43.61 15.39
N GLU A 9 25.06 -42.66 14.47
CA GLU A 9 24.93 -42.91 13.03
C GLU A 9 23.72 -43.79 12.69
N GLU A 10 22.92 -43.28 11.75
CA GLU A 10 21.83 -43.97 11.02
C GLU A 10 20.49 -44.13 11.74
N GLY A 11 19.75 -43.02 11.81
CA GLY A 11 18.28 -43.03 11.84
C GLY A 11 17.75 -42.42 10.56
N GLU A 12 17.79 -43.17 9.45
CA GLU A 12 17.14 -42.81 8.19
C GLU A 12 15.62 -42.72 8.38
N PHE A 13 15.10 -41.52 8.61
CA PHE A 13 13.68 -41.22 8.40
C PHE A 13 13.50 -40.62 7.01
N SER A 14 13.47 -41.51 6.02
CA SER A 14 12.92 -41.23 4.69
C SER A 14 11.49 -41.73 4.64
N SER A 15 10.51 -40.83 4.47
CA SER A 15 9.28 -41.11 3.72
C SER A 15 8.32 -39.90 3.69
N ARG A 16 8.58 -39.02 2.72
CA ARG A 16 7.63 -38.43 1.75
C ARG A 16 8.22 -37.12 1.27
N SER A 17 9.05 -37.27 0.25
CA SER A 17 9.44 -36.25 -0.71
C SER A 17 8.22 -35.46 -1.18
N CYS A 18 8.03 -34.26 -0.64
CA CYS A 18 7.44 -33.19 -1.42
C CYS A 18 8.39 -32.97 -2.59
N ASP A 19 7.90 -33.17 -3.80
CA ASP A 19 8.60 -32.90 -5.04
C ASP A 19 8.95 -31.40 -5.07
N ILE A 20 10.20 -31.06 -4.73
CA ILE A 20 10.70 -29.67 -4.69
C ILE A 20 11.17 -29.22 -6.09
N SER A 21 10.76 -29.92 -7.14
CA SER A 21 11.10 -29.59 -8.53
C SER A 21 10.31 -28.39 -9.08
N SER A 22 10.21 -27.28 -8.33
CA SER A 22 9.79 -25.97 -8.88
C SER A 22 9.99 -24.74 -7.96
N PHE A 23 10.85 -24.77 -6.94
CA PHE A 23 11.13 -23.58 -6.13
C PHE A 23 12.62 -23.39 -5.87
N ASP A 24 13.38 -23.23 -6.94
CA ASP A 24 14.64 -22.49 -6.92
C ASP A 24 14.37 -21.14 -7.62
N ALA A 25 13.47 -20.36 -7.03
CA ALA A 25 13.37 -18.94 -7.38
C ALA A 25 14.61 -18.29 -6.75
N PRO A 26 15.50 -17.65 -7.52
CA PRO A 26 16.70 -17.08 -6.96
C PRO A 26 16.32 -16.05 -5.89
N ASP A 27 16.96 -16.12 -4.72
CA ASP A 27 16.91 -15.16 -3.59
C ASP A 27 17.42 -13.75 -3.96
N VAL A 28 17.30 -13.37 -5.23
CA VAL A 28 17.75 -12.09 -5.76
C VAL A 28 16.57 -11.13 -5.71
N ALA A 29 16.57 -10.24 -4.72
CA ALA A 29 15.66 -9.11 -4.66
C ALA A 29 15.58 -8.41 -6.03
N PRO A 30 14.40 -7.92 -6.46
CA PRO A 30 14.26 -7.30 -7.77
C PRO A 30 15.23 -6.12 -7.88
N SER A 31 16.24 -6.31 -8.74
CA SER A 31 17.33 -5.34 -8.90
C SER A 31 16.90 -4.13 -9.72
N LYS A 32 15.73 -4.19 -10.37
CA LYS A 32 15.24 -3.16 -11.30
C LYS A 32 13.76 -2.88 -11.08
N ALA A 33 13.42 -1.60 -11.20
CA ALA A 33 12.05 -1.13 -11.30
C ALA A 33 11.92 -0.25 -12.54
N PHE A 34 10.80 -0.39 -13.25
CA PHE A 34 10.51 0.30 -14.49
C PHE A 34 9.22 1.08 -14.38
N PHE A 35 9.30 2.38 -14.64
CA PHE A 35 8.14 3.26 -14.70
C PHE A 35 7.82 3.61 -16.15
N ARG A 36 6.54 3.66 -16.48
CA ARG A 36 6.10 4.09 -17.81
C ARG A 36 4.78 4.85 -17.76
N TRP A 37 4.81 6.10 -18.21
CA TRP A 37 3.59 6.84 -18.55
C TRP A 37 2.86 6.21 -19.74
N SER A 38 1.53 6.24 -19.70
CA SER A 38 0.66 5.82 -20.80
C SER A 38 0.95 6.65 -22.05
N ARG A 39 0.63 6.12 -23.23
CA ARG A 39 0.88 6.82 -24.50
C ARG A 39 0.21 8.20 -24.56
N PRO A 40 -1.08 8.36 -24.15
CA PRO A 40 -1.71 9.68 -24.12
C PRO A 40 -0.97 10.68 -23.23
N VAL A 41 -0.51 10.24 -22.05
CA VAL A 41 0.20 11.11 -21.10
C VAL A 41 1.55 11.54 -21.67
N ARG A 42 2.29 10.61 -22.29
CA ARG A 42 3.56 10.94 -22.97
C ARG A 42 3.38 11.91 -24.12
N GLN A 43 2.26 11.85 -24.84
CA GLN A 43 1.94 12.83 -25.90
C GLN A 43 1.68 14.22 -25.32
N VAL A 44 1.01 14.31 -24.18
CA VAL A 44 0.73 15.58 -23.49
C VAL A 44 1.99 16.17 -22.85
N LEU A 45 2.81 15.35 -22.18
CA LEU A 45 4.05 15.79 -21.55
C LEU A 45 5.17 16.06 -22.57
N GLY A 46 5.13 15.40 -23.73
CA GLY A 46 6.14 15.51 -24.78
C GLY A 46 7.56 15.23 -24.25
N PRO A 47 8.53 16.15 -24.43
CA PRO A 47 9.90 15.95 -23.96
C PRO A 47 10.01 15.89 -22.42
N LYS A 48 9.05 16.47 -21.70
CA LYS A 48 9.02 16.47 -20.22
C LYS A 48 8.54 15.13 -19.63
N ALA A 49 8.22 14.13 -20.46
CA ALA A 49 7.80 12.82 -19.97
C ALA A 49 8.87 12.09 -19.13
N HIS A 50 10.13 12.50 -19.25
CA HIS A 50 11.27 11.96 -18.50
C HIS A 50 11.62 12.78 -17.25
N GLU A 51 10.97 13.93 -17.04
CA GLU A 51 11.14 14.76 -15.86
C GLU A 51 10.09 14.41 -14.79
N PRO A 52 10.37 14.68 -13.50
CA PRO A 52 9.39 14.46 -12.44
C PRO A 52 8.21 15.42 -12.60
N VAL A 53 7.01 14.87 -12.67
CA VAL A 53 5.76 15.63 -12.72
C VAL A 53 5.37 16.05 -11.31
N LYS A 54 5.25 17.35 -11.08
CA LYS A 54 4.78 17.90 -9.80
C LYS A 54 3.30 17.66 -9.63
N ILE A 55 2.92 17.09 -8.49
CA ILE A 55 1.53 16.84 -8.09
C ILE A 55 1.33 17.22 -6.63
N LYS A 56 0.08 17.42 -6.23
CA LYS A 56 -0.22 17.74 -4.83
C LYS A 56 -0.16 16.51 -3.94
N THR A 57 -0.85 15.45 -4.35
CA THR A 57 -1.01 14.27 -3.50
C THR A 57 -0.75 12.98 -4.27
N LEU A 58 0.07 12.12 -3.69
CA LEU A 58 0.28 10.74 -4.14
C LEU A 58 -0.30 9.78 -3.12
N ILE A 59 -1.24 8.94 -3.53
CA ILE A 59 -1.77 7.84 -2.71
C ILE A 59 -1.10 6.55 -3.17
N VAL A 60 -0.52 5.79 -2.25
CA VAL A 60 0.09 4.48 -2.52
C VAL A 60 -0.70 3.43 -1.75
N ALA A 61 -1.32 2.50 -2.46
CA ALA A 61 -2.13 1.44 -1.87
C ALA A 61 -1.45 0.10 -2.04
N LEU A 62 -1.04 -0.52 -0.93
CA LEU A 62 -0.36 -1.81 -0.92
C LEU A 62 -1.33 -2.95 -1.26
N PRO A 63 -0.83 -4.08 -1.81
CA PRO A 63 -1.68 -5.17 -2.26
C PRO A 63 -2.62 -5.69 -1.17
N GLY A 64 -3.83 -6.11 -1.57
CA GLY A 64 -4.85 -6.63 -0.66
C GLY A 64 -5.94 -5.60 -0.32
N ALA A 65 -6.37 -5.53 0.93
CA ALA A 65 -7.53 -4.72 1.35
C ALA A 65 -7.33 -3.21 1.14
N ALA A 66 -6.10 -2.70 1.34
CA ALA A 66 -5.77 -1.29 1.08
C ALA A 66 -5.95 -0.93 -0.40
N GLN A 67 -5.41 -1.75 -1.30
CA GLN A 67 -5.62 -1.61 -2.74
C GLN A 67 -7.10 -1.68 -3.12
N GLN A 68 -7.85 -2.65 -2.60
CA GLN A 68 -9.30 -2.78 -2.86
C GLN A 68 -10.07 -1.52 -2.44
N PHE A 69 -9.75 -0.99 -1.25
CA PHE A 69 -10.37 0.22 -0.75
C PHE A 69 -10.10 1.42 -1.67
N VAL A 70 -8.83 1.67 -2.01
CA VAL A 70 -8.45 2.80 -2.88
C VAL A 70 -9.02 2.62 -4.29
N GLN A 71 -9.02 1.41 -4.83
CA GLN A 71 -9.59 1.10 -6.13
C GLN A 71 -11.07 1.50 -6.23
N GLN A 72 -11.83 1.34 -5.13
CA GLN A 72 -13.23 1.79 -5.07
C GLN A 72 -13.33 3.33 -5.06
N LEU A 73 -12.44 4.03 -4.34
CA LEU A 73 -12.43 5.50 -4.27
C LEU A 73 -11.98 6.16 -5.59
N THR A 74 -11.27 5.40 -6.42
CA THR A 74 -10.72 5.85 -7.71
C THR A 74 -11.41 5.17 -8.89
N ALA A 75 -12.65 4.68 -8.72
CA ALA A 75 -13.34 3.90 -9.75
C ALA A 75 -13.57 4.69 -11.06
N SER A 76 -13.80 6.01 -10.98
CA SER A 76 -13.94 6.88 -12.15
C SER A 76 -12.62 7.40 -12.73
N TRP A 77 -11.49 7.11 -12.09
CA TRP A 77 -10.21 7.69 -12.47
C TRP A 77 -9.61 6.95 -13.66
N SER A 78 -8.82 7.65 -14.47
CA SER A 78 -8.22 7.04 -15.65
C SER A 78 -6.81 6.50 -15.35
N PRO A 79 -6.43 5.33 -15.89
CA PRO A 79 -5.06 4.84 -15.82
C PRO A 79 -4.12 5.69 -16.68
N VAL A 80 -3.07 6.20 -16.05
CA VAL A 80 -2.10 7.13 -16.64
C VAL A 80 -0.69 6.59 -16.72
N GLY A 81 -0.36 5.54 -15.97
CA GLY A 81 0.98 4.95 -16.00
C GLY A 81 1.05 3.61 -15.31
N SER A 82 2.21 2.98 -15.41
CA SER A 82 2.51 1.73 -14.75
C SER A 82 3.89 1.75 -14.09
N LEU A 83 4.03 0.99 -13.02
CA LEU A 83 5.28 0.75 -12.31
C LEU A 83 5.44 -0.75 -12.06
N VAL A 84 6.53 -1.32 -12.55
CA VAL A 84 6.80 -2.76 -12.50
C VAL A 84 8.14 -2.99 -11.81
N THR A 85 8.21 -3.97 -10.92
CA THR A 85 9.46 -4.53 -10.42
C THR A 85 9.81 -5.78 -11.22
N SER A 86 11.07 -5.93 -11.60
CA SER A 86 11.53 -7.13 -12.29
C SER A 86 12.92 -7.53 -11.82
N ASP A 87 13.07 -8.82 -11.58
CA ASP A 87 14.29 -9.56 -11.31
C ASP A 87 14.93 -10.10 -12.61
N GLN A 88 14.12 -10.40 -13.63
CA GLN A 88 14.56 -10.93 -14.92
C GLN A 88 15.01 -9.83 -15.91
N ALA A 89 15.96 -10.19 -16.79
CA ALA A 89 16.18 -9.44 -18.02
C ALA A 89 14.90 -9.53 -18.86
N ILE A 90 14.32 -8.40 -19.26
CA ILE A 90 13.09 -8.36 -20.05
C ILE A 90 13.33 -9.08 -21.38
N HIS A 91 12.94 -10.36 -21.47
CA HIS A 91 12.90 -11.09 -22.72
C HIS A 91 11.69 -10.60 -23.53
N PRO A 92 11.83 -10.33 -24.83
CA PRO A 92 10.72 -9.90 -25.67
C PRO A 92 9.75 -11.06 -25.86
N CYS A 93 8.77 -11.18 -24.97
CA CYS A 93 7.78 -12.27 -25.00
C CYS A 93 6.34 -11.73 -25.04
N LYS A 94 5.50 -12.52 -25.72
CA LYS A 94 4.13 -12.22 -26.16
C LYS A 94 3.21 -11.86 -24.98
N LEU A 95 2.23 -10.97 -25.24
CA LEU A 95 1.16 -10.61 -24.31
C LEU A 95 0.42 -11.87 -23.82
N GLN A 96 0.79 -12.38 -22.64
CA GLN A 96 -0.12 -13.14 -21.79
C GLN A 96 -0.79 -12.15 -20.85
N ASN A 97 -2.11 -12.30 -20.68
CA ASN A 97 -3.00 -11.39 -19.97
C ASN A 97 -2.93 -11.51 -18.43
N ASP A 98 -1.84 -12.05 -17.88
CA ASP A 98 -1.64 -12.13 -16.43
C ASP A 98 -1.25 -10.74 -15.90
N THR A 99 -2.28 -9.93 -15.73
CA THR A 99 -2.27 -8.48 -15.46
C THR A 99 -1.99 -8.13 -14.00
N ASN A 100 -1.64 -9.10 -13.16
CA ASN A 100 -1.58 -8.91 -11.70
C ASN A 100 -0.20 -8.50 -11.15
N SER A 101 0.86 -8.47 -11.95
CA SER A 101 2.20 -8.09 -11.46
C SER A 101 2.50 -6.59 -11.56
N THR A 102 1.70 -5.85 -12.32
CA THR A 102 2.01 -4.45 -12.65
C THR A 102 1.28 -3.48 -11.72
N GLY A 103 2.03 -2.59 -11.08
CA GLY A 103 1.44 -1.45 -10.38
C GLY A 103 0.82 -0.47 -11.36
N VAL A 104 -0.39 0.00 -11.06
CA VAL A 104 -1.17 0.89 -11.93
C VAL A 104 -1.28 2.26 -11.29
N ILE A 105 -0.99 3.30 -12.07
CA ILE A 105 -1.13 4.69 -11.65
C ILE A 105 -2.42 5.24 -12.26
N LEU A 106 -3.30 5.75 -11.41
CA LEU A 106 -4.57 6.37 -11.74
C LEU A 106 -4.47 7.88 -11.49
N SER A 107 -5.12 8.69 -12.32
CA SER A 107 -5.14 10.15 -12.21
C SER A 107 -6.57 10.69 -12.14
N LYS A 108 -6.80 11.61 -11.21
CA LYS A 108 -8.08 12.33 -11.08
C LYS A 108 -8.37 13.24 -12.27
N THR A 109 -7.35 13.94 -12.78
CA THR A 109 -7.47 14.85 -13.93
C THR A 109 -7.27 14.15 -15.29
N GLY A 110 -7.22 12.82 -15.25
CA GLY A 110 -6.95 11.99 -16.40
C GLY A 110 -5.56 12.25 -17.00
N VAL A 111 -5.50 12.39 -18.32
CA VAL A 111 -4.24 12.54 -19.09
C VAL A 111 -3.46 13.82 -18.72
N LYS A 112 -4.14 14.82 -18.14
CA LYS A 112 -3.54 16.09 -17.70
C LYS A 112 -2.85 15.94 -16.34
N VAL A 113 -1.87 15.03 -16.27
CA VAL A 113 -1.22 14.66 -15.00
C VAL A 113 -0.47 15.81 -14.33
N SER A 114 -0.05 16.82 -15.11
CA SER A 114 0.66 18.02 -14.66
C SER A 114 -0.26 19.18 -14.26
N GLU A 115 -1.57 18.94 -14.18
CA GLU A 115 -2.53 19.93 -13.71
C GLU A 115 -2.27 20.27 -12.23
N GLU A 116 -2.41 21.54 -11.88
CA GLU A 116 -2.20 22.01 -10.51
C GLU A 116 -3.19 21.31 -9.57
N ASN A 117 -2.74 20.96 -8.36
CA ASN A 117 -3.53 20.22 -7.39
C ASN A 117 -3.96 18.80 -7.81
N ASN A 118 -3.38 18.22 -8.86
CA ASN A 118 -3.69 16.84 -9.24
C ASN A 118 -3.34 15.84 -8.12
N THR A 119 -4.12 14.76 -8.06
CA THR A 119 -3.91 13.61 -7.19
C THR A 119 -3.69 12.37 -8.04
N LEU A 120 -2.59 11.66 -7.77
CA LEU A 120 -2.34 10.35 -8.35
C LEU A 120 -2.56 9.26 -7.30
N SER A 121 -3.07 8.13 -7.73
CA SER A 121 -3.16 6.91 -6.93
C SER A 121 -2.34 5.81 -7.59
N LEU A 122 -1.49 5.15 -6.83
CA LEU A 122 -0.68 4.02 -7.24
C LEU A 122 -1.19 2.77 -6.52
N LEU A 123 -1.89 1.93 -7.28
CA LEU A 123 -2.29 0.61 -6.86
C LEU A 123 -1.10 -0.33 -7.09
N VAL A 124 -0.44 -0.76 -6.03
CA VAL A 124 0.71 -1.66 -6.12
C VAL A 124 0.21 -3.04 -6.59
N GLY A 125 0.82 -3.59 -7.64
CA GLY A 125 0.38 -4.85 -8.26
C GLY A 125 0.71 -6.07 -7.42
N GLN A 126 1.97 -6.51 -7.51
CA GLN A 126 2.51 -7.58 -6.65
C GLN A 126 3.23 -7.00 -5.44
N GLU A 127 3.31 -7.79 -4.37
CA GLU A 127 4.14 -7.48 -3.21
C GLU A 127 5.60 -7.28 -3.64
N VAL A 128 6.15 -6.11 -3.32
CA VAL A 128 7.54 -5.76 -3.60
C VAL A 128 8.40 -6.23 -2.43
N PRO A 129 9.40 -7.10 -2.65
CA PRO A 129 10.31 -7.53 -1.59
C PRO A 129 10.97 -6.35 -0.88
N VAL A 130 11.16 -6.47 0.43
CA VAL A 130 11.68 -5.38 1.29
C VAL A 130 13.00 -4.82 0.75
N ALA A 131 13.90 -5.67 0.27
CA ALA A 131 15.18 -5.25 -0.30
C ALA A 131 15.05 -4.45 -1.62
N GLY A 132 13.95 -4.63 -2.37
CA GLY A 132 13.66 -3.90 -3.61
C GLY A 132 12.87 -2.59 -3.41
N ALA A 133 12.32 -2.36 -2.21
CA ALA A 133 11.42 -1.23 -1.94
C ALA A 133 12.07 0.13 -2.20
N TRP A 134 13.37 0.29 -1.89
CA TRP A 134 14.08 1.55 -2.12
C TRP A 134 14.34 1.82 -3.61
N ILE A 135 14.66 0.78 -4.40
CA ILE A 135 14.84 0.89 -5.85
C ILE A 135 13.50 1.24 -6.50
N TRP A 136 12.43 0.56 -6.10
CA TRP A 136 11.07 0.86 -6.53
C TRP A 136 10.68 2.31 -6.27
N LEU A 137 10.95 2.80 -5.04
CA LEU A 137 10.64 4.17 -4.66
C LEU A 137 11.46 5.19 -5.46
N LYS A 138 12.77 4.96 -5.63
CA LYS A 138 13.62 5.84 -6.44
C LYS A 138 13.10 5.95 -7.87
N THR A 139 12.73 4.83 -8.49
CA THR A 139 12.14 4.82 -9.83
C THR A 139 10.84 5.62 -9.88
N LEU A 140 9.96 5.50 -8.87
CA LEU A 140 8.73 6.29 -8.82
C LEU A 140 9.02 7.80 -8.69
N MET A 141 9.94 8.18 -7.80
CA MET A 141 10.27 9.59 -7.53
C MET A 141 11.04 10.27 -8.67
N GLN A 142 11.64 9.51 -9.60
CA GLN A 142 12.20 10.06 -10.85
C GLN A 142 11.13 10.65 -11.78
N HIS A 143 9.88 10.20 -11.65
CA HIS A 143 8.79 10.59 -12.52
C HIS A 143 7.66 11.33 -11.81
N VAL A 144 7.56 11.26 -10.50
CA VAL A 144 6.51 11.88 -9.69
C VAL A 144 7.12 12.63 -8.53
N ASP A 145 6.87 13.94 -8.44
CA ASP A 145 7.24 14.78 -7.31
C ASP A 145 5.97 15.25 -6.59
N ALA A 146 5.65 14.62 -5.45
CA ALA A 146 4.45 14.89 -4.68
C ALA A 146 4.75 15.73 -3.43
N GLU A 147 3.88 16.70 -3.14
CA GLU A 147 3.97 17.50 -1.91
C GLU A 147 3.54 16.70 -0.68
N ASP A 148 2.49 15.89 -0.83
CA ASP A 148 1.93 15.02 0.21
C ASP A 148 1.80 13.58 -0.29
N ILE A 149 2.30 12.64 0.50
CA ILE A 149 2.28 11.22 0.17
C ILE A 149 1.51 10.46 1.26
N ILE A 150 0.50 9.71 0.83
CA ILE A 150 -0.36 8.92 1.71
C ILE A 150 -0.18 7.46 1.33
N CYS A 151 0.25 6.63 2.27
CA CYS A 151 0.44 5.18 2.06
C CYS A 151 -0.59 4.41 2.87
N LEU A 152 -1.28 3.44 2.26
CA LEU A 152 -2.22 2.55 2.95
C LEU A 152 -1.68 1.13 2.91
N ASP A 153 -1.59 0.50 4.08
CA ASP A 153 -1.08 -0.86 4.25
C ASP A 153 -1.92 -1.68 5.24
N SER A 154 -1.85 -3.00 5.15
CA SER A 154 -2.48 -3.91 6.11
C SER A 154 -1.48 -4.90 6.65
N GLN A 155 -1.30 -4.91 7.96
CA GLN A 155 -0.30 -5.75 8.63
C GLN A 155 -0.95 -6.66 9.66
N LEU A 156 -0.50 -7.92 9.66
CA LEU A 156 -0.88 -8.85 10.71
C LEU A 156 -0.24 -8.43 12.02
N SER A 157 -1.06 -8.32 13.06
CA SER A 157 -0.65 -8.08 14.42
C SER A 157 0.28 -9.21 14.88
N THR A 158 1.49 -8.86 15.26
CA THR A 158 2.44 -9.80 15.88
C THR A 158 2.26 -9.79 17.40
N ILE A 159 2.91 -10.72 18.10
CA ILE A 159 2.87 -10.99 19.55
C ILE A 159 3.05 -9.80 20.51
N TYR A 160 3.20 -8.57 20.02
CA TYR A 160 3.31 -7.33 20.79
C TYR A 160 2.03 -6.51 20.85
N ALA A 161 0.93 -6.93 20.22
CA ALA A 161 -0.36 -6.30 20.45
C ALA A 161 -0.91 -6.73 21.81
N ALA A 162 -1.31 -5.76 22.62
CA ALA A 162 -2.03 -6.04 23.85
C ALA A 162 -3.28 -6.89 23.54
N ASP A 163 -3.50 -7.94 24.34
CA ASP A 163 -4.53 -8.99 24.19
C ASP A 163 -5.99 -8.48 24.10
N GLU A 164 -6.24 -7.18 24.25
CA GLU A 164 -7.58 -6.58 24.31
C GLU A 164 -8.06 -6.00 22.97
N GLU A 165 -7.22 -5.97 21.94
CA GLU A 165 -7.53 -5.30 20.67
C GLU A 165 -8.00 -6.27 19.57
N ILE A 166 -9.26 -6.73 19.65
CA ILE A 166 -9.87 -7.59 18.63
C ILE A 166 -10.19 -6.79 17.34
N GLY A 167 -9.92 -7.37 16.18
CA GLY A 167 -10.32 -6.89 14.86
C GLY A 167 -9.32 -5.96 14.15
N ALA A 168 -9.73 -5.45 12.98
CA ALA A 168 -8.94 -4.50 12.20
C ALA A 168 -8.95 -3.10 12.82
N LYS A 169 -7.79 -2.57 13.18
CA LYS A 169 -7.64 -1.22 13.74
C LYS A 169 -6.69 -0.37 12.91
N LEU A 170 -7.15 0.83 12.58
CA LEU A 170 -6.35 1.79 11.85
C LEU A 170 -5.36 2.48 12.80
N ARG A 171 -4.11 2.56 12.38
CA ARG A 171 -3.01 3.27 13.04
C ARG A 171 -2.27 4.14 12.03
N MET A 172 -1.59 5.17 12.52
CA MET A 172 -0.86 6.12 11.67
C MET A 172 0.61 6.23 12.09
N LEU A 173 1.49 6.31 11.10
CA LEU A 173 2.85 6.86 11.21
C LEU A 173 2.96 8.06 10.28
N ALA A 174 3.77 9.03 10.65
CA ALA A 174 3.96 10.23 9.84
C ALA A 174 5.42 10.69 9.89
N SER A 175 5.88 11.34 8.83
CA SER A 175 7.13 12.08 8.85
C SER A 175 7.03 13.30 9.77
N SER A 176 8.17 13.75 10.29
CA SER A 176 8.32 14.89 11.21
C SER A 176 7.81 16.21 10.64
N VAL A 177 7.71 16.32 9.31
CA VAL A 177 7.21 17.52 8.62
C VAL A 177 5.68 17.62 8.67
N VAL A 178 4.98 16.51 8.92
CA VAL A 178 3.51 16.49 9.01
C VAL A 178 3.07 17.25 10.27
N THR A 179 2.38 18.37 10.07
CA THR A 179 1.90 19.21 11.17
C THR A 179 0.79 18.54 11.96
N ASP A 180 0.57 19.01 13.19
CA ASP A 180 -0.49 18.48 14.03
C ASP A 180 -1.88 18.79 13.44
N GLU A 181 -2.06 19.89 12.70
CA GLU A 181 -3.32 20.14 11.99
C GLU A 181 -3.60 19.06 10.93
N MET A 182 -2.57 18.62 10.20
CA MET A 182 -2.67 17.54 9.21
C MET A 182 -3.00 16.19 9.86
N LYS A 183 -2.59 15.96 11.11
CA LYS A 183 -2.93 14.76 11.89
C LYS A 183 -4.38 14.83 12.41
N MET A 184 -4.84 16.01 12.81
CA MET A 184 -6.21 16.21 13.29
C MET A 184 -7.27 16.13 12.18
N THR A 185 -6.85 16.24 10.92
CA THR A 185 -7.73 16.12 9.73
C THR A 185 -8.48 14.78 9.69
N THR A 186 -7.84 13.70 10.12
CA THR A 186 -8.50 12.43 10.45
C THR A 186 -7.87 11.89 11.74
N PRO A 187 -8.56 11.95 12.89
CA PRO A 187 -7.99 11.53 14.17
C PRO A 187 -7.79 10.02 14.20
N VAL A 188 -6.59 9.58 13.83
CA VAL A 188 -6.14 8.18 13.87
C VAL A 188 -5.03 8.08 14.90
N ARG A 189 -5.11 7.08 15.78
CA ARG A 189 -4.07 6.84 16.79
C ARG A 189 -2.73 6.51 16.13
N ALA A 190 -1.65 6.97 16.74
CA ALA A 190 -0.30 6.61 16.29
C ALA A 190 -0.06 5.10 16.45
N LEU A 191 0.76 4.52 15.57
CA LEU A 191 1.23 3.14 15.74
C LEU A 191 2.11 3.06 17.00
N GLU A 192 1.83 2.09 17.86
CA GLU A 192 2.49 1.94 19.16
C GLU A 192 3.84 1.24 19.04
N VAL A 193 4.85 1.69 19.78
CA VAL A 193 6.16 1.03 19.89
C VAL A 193 5.99 -0.23 20.76
N PRO A 194 6.52 -1.40 20.37
CA PRO A 194 7.63 -1.63 19.43
C PRO A 194 7.23 -1.95 17.98
N GLN A 195 6.00 -1.70 17.54
CA GLN A 195 5.58 -2.02 16.18
C GLN A 195 6.28 -1.12 15.16
N PHE A 196 6.64 -1.70 14.01
CA PHE A 196 7.31 -1.01 12.92
C PHE A 196 6.74 -1.46 11.57
N VAL A 197 6.88 -0.60 10.58
CA VAL A 197 6.55 -0.93 9.18
C VAL A 197 7.81 -1.30 8.41
N THR A 198 7.67 -2.14 7.39
CA THR A 198 8.77 -2.57 6.50
C THR A 198 8.42 -2.30 5.05
N GLY A 199 9.38 -2.47 4.13
CA GLY A 199 9.13 -2.37 2.69
C GLY A 199 8.78 -0.96 2.22
N ILE A 200 7.80 -0.83 1.31
CA ILE A 200 7.41 0.45 0.70
C ILE A 200 6.99 1.50 1.77
N PRO A 201 6.12 1.20 2.76
CA PRO A 201 5.79 2.15 3.81
C PRO A 201 7.02 2.73 4.54
N ALA A 202 7.98 1.89 4.91
CA ALA A 202 9.20 2.33 5.59
C ALA A 202 10.10 3.17 4.67
N ALA A 203 10.23 2.78 3.41
CA ALA A 203 10.98 3.53 2.40
C ALA A 203 10.38 4.92 2.18
N LEU A 204 9.04 5.02 2.13
CA LEU A 204 8.33 6.29 2.00
C LEU A 204 8.53 7.20 3.21
N LEU A 205 8.42 6.70 4.44
CA LEU A 205 8.69 7.48 5.65
C LEU A 205 10.14 7.99 5.66
N THR A 206 11.09 7.13 5.32
CA THR A 206 12.51 7.49 5.20
C THR A 206 12.72 8.59 4.15
N HIS A 207 12.08 8.47 2.98
CA HIS A 207 12.11 9.50 1.96
C HIS A 207 11.54 10.83 2.45
N GLY A 208 10.42 10.79 3.19
CA GLY A 208 9.78 11.94 3.82
C GLY A 208 10.73 12.68 4.76
N GLU A 209 11.45 11.96 5.62
CA GLU A 209 12.42 12.55 6.54
C GLU A 209 13.61 13.20 5.82
N LEU A 210 14.15 12.52 4.80
CA LEU A 210 15.32 12.96 4.05
C LEU A 210 15.04 14.17 3.16
N HIS A 211 13.87 14.21 2.51
CA HIS A 211 13.52 15.24 1.53
C HIS A 211 12.54 16.28 2.07
N LYS A 212 12.23 16.23 3.36
CA LYS A 212 11.26 17.11 4.02
C LYS A 212 9.90 17.13 3.33
N ARG A 213 9.41 15.94 2.98
CA ARG A 213 8.07 15.74 2.38
C ARG A 213 7.06 15.29 3.44
N HIS A 214 5.81 15.69 3.27
CA HIS A 214 4.72 15.19 4.09
C HIS A 214 4.44 13.75 3.69
N VAL A 215 4.69 12.81 4.60
CA VAL A 215 4.42 11.40 4.36
C VAL A 215 3.59 10.88 5.53
N ARG A 216 2.43 10.31 5.24
CA ARG A 216 1.53 9.69 6.21
C ARG A 216 1.27 8.26 5.79
N VAL A 217 1.58 7.31 6.67
CA VAL A 217 1.33 5.89 6.48
C VAL A 217 0.19 5.49 7.40
N PHE A 218 -0.88 4.96 6.82
CA PHE A 218 -2.01 4.39 7.54
C PHE A 218 -1.95 2.87 7.43
N VAL A 219 -1.87 2.21 8.59
CA VAL A 219 -1.75 0.76 8.68
C VAL A 219 -3.00 0.22 9.36
N SER A 220 -3.71 -0.68 8.69
CA SER A 220 -4.70 -1.51 9.36
C SER A 220 -3.99 -2.69 10.02
N VAL A 221 -3.81 -2.62 11.33
CA VAL A 221 -3.32 -3.71 12.17
C VAL A 221 -4.48 -4.68 12.40
N ARG A 222 -4.28 -5.96 12.08
CA ARG A 222 -5.35 -6.97 12.12
C ARG A 222 -4.90 -8.27 12.77
N ASP A 223 -5.80 -8.96 13.45
CA ASP A 223 -5.55 -10.32 13.90
C ASP A 223 -5.77 -11.35 12.76
N VAL A 224 -5.47 -12.63 13.05
CA VAL A 224 -5.63 -13.74 12.08
C VAL A 224 -7.11 -14.02 11.78
N SER A 225 -8.01 -13.75 12.72
CA SER A 225 -9.45 -13.94 12.57
C SER A 225 -10.14 -12.85 11.75
N THR A 226 -9.46 -11.73 11.52
CA THR A 226 -10.01 -10.55 10.87
C THR A 226 -10.25 -10.82 9.39
N THR A 227 -11.46 -10.55 8.91
CA THR A 227 -11.81 -10.75 7.51
C THR A 227 -11.33 -9.59 6.63
N PRO A 228 -11.11 -9.80 5.32
CA PRO A 228 -10.73 -8.71 4.41
C PRO A 228 -11.70 -7.51 4.44
N ILE A 229 -13.00 -7.75 4.66
CA ILE A 229 -13.98 -6.66 4.73
C ILE A 229 -13.82 -5.84 6.00
N ASP A 230 -13.41 -6.44 7.12
CA ASP A 230 -13.13 -5.70 8.37
C ASP A 230 -11.91 -4.79 8.18
N VAL A 231 -10.90 -5.26 7.44
CA VAL A 231 -9.73 -4.46 7.07
C VAL A 231 -10.12 -3.29 6.15
N VAL A 232 -10.97 -3.52 5.14
CA VAL A 232 -11.47 -2.42 4.30
C VAL A 232 -12.25 -1.40 5.14
N ARG A 233 -13.09 -1.87 6.08
CA ARG A 233 -13.85 -0.99 6.97
C ARG A 233 -12.98 -0.12 7.87
N SER A 234 -11.83 -0.62 8.31
CA SER A 234 -10.92 0.15 9.17
C SER A 234 -10.38 1.40 8.47
N PHE A 235 -10.33 1.44 7.13
CA PHE A 235 -9.91 2.61 6.36
C PHE A 235 -11.01 3.65 6.11
N LEU A 236 -12.29 3.33 6.35
CA LEU A 236 -13.41 4.26 6.12
C LEU A 236 -13.26 5.65 6.75
N PRO A 237 -12.68 5.82 7.96
CA PRO A 237 -12.44 7.14 8.54
C PRO A 237 -11.61 8.07 7.64
N LEU A 238 -10.76 7.53 6.77
CA LEU A 238 -9.96 8.31 5.83
C LEU A 238 -10.82 8.98 4.75
N ALA A 239 -12.00 8.45 4.43
CA ALA A 239 -12.89 8.96 3.39
C ALA A 239 -14.25 9.46 3.93
N ALA A 240 -14.40 9.55 5.26
CA ALA A 240 -15.69 9.80 5.90
C ALA A 240 -16.29 11.18 5.60
N THR A 241 -15.44 12.22 5.57
CA THR A 241 -15.86 13.61 5.33
C THR A 241 -15.04 14.21 4.19
N SER A 242 -15.52 15.29 3.56
CA SER A 242 -14.77 15.99 2.50
C SER A 242 -13.46 16.60 3.01
N SER A 243 -13.36 16.85 4.31
CA SER A 243 -12.14 17.31 4.98
C SER A 243 -11.18 16.17 5.33
N SER A 244 -11.61 14.91 5.31
CA SER A 244 -10.74 13.77 5.65
C SER A 244 -9.60 13.62 4.63
N VAL A 245 -8.54 12.90 5.02
CA VAL A 245 -7.31 12.71 4.20
C VAL A 245 -7.60 12.22 2.78
N LEU A 246 -8.56 11.31 2.60
CA LEU A 246 -9.04 10.80 1.31
C LEU A 246 -10.45 11.31 0.98
N GLY A 247 -10.94 12.31 1.70
CA GLY A 247 -12.28 12.89 1.59
C GLY A 247 -12.57 13.57 0.25
N ALA A 248 -11.52 14.00 -0.44
CA ALA A 248 -11.60 14.59 -1.78
C ALA A 248 -11.73 13.54 -2.90
N LEU A 249 -11.65 12.25 -2.57
CA LEU A 249 -11.88 11.14 -3.50
C LEU A 249 -13.38 10.79 -3.56
N GLU A 250 -13.77 9.93 -4.50
CA GLU A 250 -15.16 9.50 -4.59
C GLU A 250 -15.55 8.69 -3.36
N ARG A 251 -16.76 8.93 -2.83
CA ARG A 251 -17.24 8.17 -1.67
C ARG A 251 -17.40 6.71 -2.07
N PRO A 252 -16.92 5.76 -1.23
CA PRO A 252 -17.11 4.36 -1.51
C PRO A 252 -18.61 4.06 -1.54
N MET A 253 -19.11 3.54 -2.66
CA MET A 253 -20.54 3.23 -2.83
C MET A 253 -21.05 2.11 -1.91
N PHE A 254 -20.17 1.47 -1.14
CA PHE A 254 -20.46 0.27 -0.34
C PHE A 254 -21.05 0.52 1.06
N PHE A 255 -21.31 1.76 1.45
CA PHE A 255 -22.04 2.07 2.69
C PHE A 255 -23.24 2.98 2.42
N LYS A 256 -24.11 2.58 1.50
CA LYS A 256 -25.54 2.90 1.68
C LYS A 256 -26.06 1.91 2.71
N PRO A 257 -26.60 2.33 3.87
CA PRO A 257 -27.50 1.45 4.59
C PRO A 257 -28.59 1.11 3.58
N SER A 258 -28.81 -0.18 3.34
CA SER A 258 -29.97 -0.66 2.60
C SER A 258 -31.22 -0.24 3.38
N GLY A 259 -31.68 0.99 3.12
CA GLY A 259 -32.87 1.55 3.69
C GLY A 259 -34.04 1.27 2.76
N GLU A 260 -34.69 0.13 2.99
CA GLU A 260 -36.14 0.08 3.11
C GLU A 260 -36.51 -1.12 3.99
N SER A 261 -36.39 -0.90 5.30
CA SER A 261 -37.15 -1.62 6.31
C SER A 261 -37.49 -0.58 7.36
N GLN A 262 -38.70 -0.03 7.25
CA GLN A 262 -39.31 0.72 8.33
C GLN A 262 -39.44 -0.23 9.53
N SER A 263 -38.54 -0.13 10.51
CA SER A 263 -38.89 -0.33 11.91
C SER A 263 -37.86 0.36 12.80
N ALA A 264 -38.38 1.01 13.84
CA ALA A 264 -37.70 1.97 14.68
C ALA A 264 -36.47 1.40 15.42
N GLY A 265 -35.39 2.19 15.45
CA GLY A 265 -34.20 1.90 16.25
C GLY A 265 -33.18 3.04 16.15
N SER A 266 -33.44 4.13 16.86
CA SER A 266 -32.54 5.28 17.01
C SER A 266 -31.20 4.84 17.62
N LEU A 267 -30.15 4.71 16.81
CA LEU A 267 -28.77 4.60 17.29
C LEU A 267 -28.18 6.00 17.45
N ASN A 268 -28.39 6.56 18.64
CA ASN A 268 -27.62 7.69 19.14
C ASN A 268 -26.18 7.23 19.37
N VAL A 269 -25.25 7.67 18.52
CA VAL A 269 -23.82 7.59 18.83
C VAL A 269 -23.48 8.80 19.69
N LEU A 270 -23.48 8.59 21.00
CA LEU A 270 -22.98 9.56 21.98
C LEU A 270 -21.46 9.57 21.91
N TYR A 271 -20.90 10.76 21.66
CA TYR A 271 -19.51 11.08 21.93
C TYR A 271 -19.33 11.24 23.44
N THR A 272 -18.42 10.48 24.02
CA THR A 272 -17.73 10.79 25.28
C THR A 272 -16.25 10.59 25.06
#